data_AF-A0A7C3RHK2-F1
#
_entry.id   AF-A0A7C3RHK2-F1
#
_cell.length_a   1.000
_cell.length_b   1.000
_cell.length_c   1.000
_cell.angle_alpha   90.00
_cell.angle_beta   90.00
_cell.angle_gamma   90.00
#
_symmetry.space_group_name_H-M   'P 1'
#
loop_
_entity.id
_entity.type
_entity.pdbx_description
1 polymer ?
#
loop_
_entity_poly.entity_id
_entity_poly.type
_entity_poly.pdbx_seq_one_letter_code
_entity_poly.pdbx_strand_id
1 'polypeptide(L)'
;MQKPDQLHELFRMQKALNERIGIRPERMSQEEKVQWILNFCRAMSQEIAELTDSVPWKWWARYQKFDEQNARVEVVDLLHFLISLAQVLGMSADDLFNAYVKKNQVNFERQNTGYTVKNENDSKHI
;
A
#
# COMPACT_ATOMS: atom_id res chain seq x y z
N MET A 1 28.26 0.98 11.02
CA MET A 1 27.11 0.20 10.53
C MET A 1 26.59 0.85 9.27
N GLN A 2 26.42 0.11 8.17
CA GLN A 2 25.62 0.60 7.04
C GLN A 2 24.19 0.83 7.54
N LYS A 3 23.56 1.93 7.12
CA LYS A 3 22.13 2.13 7.36
C LYS A 3 21.37 1.01 6.66
N PRO A 4 20.41 0.35 7.32
CA PRO A 4 19.54 -0.60 6.65
C PRO A 4 18.81 0.10 5.50
N ASP A 5 18.55 -0.66 4.42
CA ASP A 5 17.73 -0.19 3.31
C ASP A 5 16.37 0.31 3.83
N GLN A 6 15.87 1.42 3.26
CA GLN A 6 14.69 2.10 3.80
C GLN A 6 13.44 1.23 3.71
N LEU A 7 13.28 0.45 2.64
CA LEU A 7 12.11 -0.42 2.48
C LEU A 7 12.17 -1.60 3.47
N HIS A 8 13.34 -2.20 3.63
CA HIS A 8 13.56 -3.22 4.66
C HIS A 8 13.26 -2.71 6.07
N GLU A 9 13.70 -1.48 6.37
CA GLU A 9 13.44 -0.88 7.67
C GLU A 9 11.95 -0.58 7.89
N LEU A 10 11.23 -0.11 6.87
CA LEU A 10 9.77 0.07 6.92
C LEU A 10 9.05 -1.26 7.19
N PHE A 11 9.40 -2.33 6.48
CA PHE A 11 8.83 -3.66 6.71
C PHE A 11 9.14 -4.20 8.11
N ARG A 12 10.37 -4.00 8.59
CA ARG A 12 10.78 -4.39 9.94
C ARG A 12 9.98 -3.65 11.01
N MET A 13 9.86 -2.33 10.89
CA MET A 13 9.08 -1.50 11.82
C MET A 13 7.60 -1.88 11.79
N GLN A 14 7.02 -2.08 10.60
CA GLN A 14 5.62 -2.47 10.48
C GLN A 14 5.35 -3.84 11.07
N LYS A 15 6.27 -4.80 10.85
CA LYS A 15 6.16 -6.13 11.46
C LYS A 15 6.13 -6.04 12.99
N ALA A 16 7.03 -5.26 13.58
CA ALA A 16 7.07 -5.06 15.03
C ALA A 16 5.79 -4.41 15.57
N LEU A 17 5.22 -3.44 14.83
CA LEU A 17 3.94 -2.82 15.18
C LEU A 17 2.80 -3.83 15.11
N ASN A 18 2.68 -4.58 14.00
CA ASN A 18 1.67 -5.61 13.78
C ASN A 18 1.70 -6.67 14.90
N GLU A 19 2.88 -7.18 15.25
CA GLU A 19 3.04 -8.15 16.34
C GLU A 19 2.56 -7.60 17.70
N ARG A 20 2.83 -6.31 17.96
CA ARG A 20 2.41 -5.62 19.19
C ARG A 20 0.90 -5.50 19.30
N ILE A 21 0.20 -5.32 18.19
CA ILE A 21 -1.28 -5.21 18.14
C ILE A 21 -1.98 -6.54 17.83
N GLY A 22 -1.25 -7.66 17.88
CA GLY A 22 -1.82 -9.01 17.74
C GLY A 22 -1.94 -9.55 16.32
N ILE A 23 -1.42 -8.83 15.33
CA ILE A 23 -1.43 -9.23 13.92
C ILE A 23 -0.14 -10.01 13.63
N ARG A 24 -0.25 -11.31 13.39
CA ARG A 24 0.92 -12.19 13.14
C ARG A 24 0.73 -13.00 11.84
N PRO A 25 1.01 -12.39 10.67
CA PRO A 25 0.75 -12.98 9.36
C PRO A 25 1.24 -14.42 9.17
N GLU A 26 2.48 -14.71 9.59
CA GLU A 26 3.12 -16.03 9.53
C GLU A 26 2.42 -17.13 10.34
N ARG A 27 1.47 -16.78 11.21
CA ARG A 27 0.70 -17.74 12.01
C ARG A 27 -0.78 -17.82 11.60
N MET A 28 -1.20 -17.04 10.61
CA MET A 28 -2.59 -16.96 10.19
C MET A 28 -3.00 -18.16 9.34
N SER A 29 -4.20 -18.69 9.59
CA SER A 29 -4.91 -19.57 8.66
C SER A 29 -5.29 -18.83 7.38
N GLN A 30 -5.74 -19.55 6.35
CA GLN A 30 -6.20 -18.90 5.13
C GLN A 30 -7.46 -18.05 5.37
N GLU A 31 -8.35 -18.52 6.22
CA GLU A 31 -9.56 -17.79 6.63
C GLU A 31 -9.20 -16.49 7.36
N GLU A 32 -8.22 -16.54 8.27
CA GLU A 32 -7.72 -15.36 8.96
C GLU A 32 -7.05 -14.37 8.01
N LYS A 33 -6.26 -14.86 7.03
CA LYS A 33 -5.68 -14.00 5.99
C LYS A 33 -6.77 -13.29 5.18
N VAL A 34 -7.79 -14.02 4.73
CA VAL A 34 -8.94 -13.43 4.01
C VAL A 34 -9.60 -12.33 4.85
N GLN A 35 -9.83 -12.59 6.14
CA GLN A 35 -10.41 -11.62 7.05
C GLN A 35 -9.54 -10.37 7.20
N TRP A 36 -8.23 -10.53 7.37
CA TRP A 36 -7.30 -9.40 7.53
C TRP A 36 -7.09 -8.60 6.25
N ILE A 37 -7.08 -9.26 5.08
CA ILE A 37 -7.10 -8.58 3.79
C ILE A 37 -8.32 -7.65 3.72
N LEU A 38 -9.51 -8.14 4.06
CA LEU A 38 -10.73 -7.32 4.08
C LEU A 38 -10.63 -6.17 5.09
N ASN A 39 -10.06 -6.41 6.27
CA ASN A 39 -9.90 -5.37 7.29
C ASN A 39 -8.93 -4.27 6.85
N PHE A 40 -7.79 -4.60 6.24
CA PHE A 40 -6.85 -3.61 5.74
C PHE A 40 -7.39 -2.83 4.54
N CYS A 41 -8.15 -3.47 3.65
CA CYS A 41 -8.87 -2.76 2.59
C CYS A 41 -9.86 -1.73 3.15
N ARG A 42 -10.59 -2.08 4.22
CA ARG A 42 -11.51 -1.14 4.90
C ARG A 42 -10.75 0.00 5.56
N ALA A 43 -9.66 -0.30 6.28
CA ALA A 43 -8.83 0.71 6.94
C ALA A 43 -8.28 1.72 5.91
N MET A 44 -7.64 1.26 4.84
CA MET A 44 -7.19 2.15 3.76
C MET A 44 -8.33 2.95 3.12
N SER A 45 -9.53 2.38 3.01
CA SER A 45 -10.69 3.13 2.48
C SER A 45 -11.12 4.27 3.41
N GLN A 46 -10.96 4.11 4.73
CA GLN A 46 -11.15 5.19 5.69
C GLN A 46 -10.05 6.24 5.56
N GLU A 47 -8.76 5.85 5.51
CA GLU A 47 -7.67 6.82 5.36
C GLU A 47 -7.74 7.61 4.02
N ILE A 48 -8.25 6.99 2.95
CA ILE A 48 -8.56 7.72 1.69
C ILE A 48 -9.65 8.77 1.92
N ALA A 49 -10.66 8.48 2.74
CA ALA A 49 -11.70 9.45 3.08
C ALA A 49 -11.13 10.59 3.94
N GLU A 50 -10.26 10.30 4.91
CA GLU A 50 -9.57 11.31 5.71
C GLU A 50 -8.63 12.19 4.85
N LEU A 51 -7.92 11.58 3.90
CA LEU A 51 -7.12 12.30 2.91
C LEU A 51 -7.99 13.19 2.01
N THR A 52 -9.17 12.71 1.64
CA THR A 52 -10.15 13.49 0.86
C THR A 52 -10.63 14.70 1.66
N ASP A 53 -10.91 14.54 2.96
CA ASP A 53 -11.33 15.63 3.83
C ASP A 53 -10.21 16.64 4.13
N SER A 54 -8.94 16.27 3.91
CA SER A 54 -7.79 17.16 3.99
C SER A 54 -7.70 18.16 2.82
N VAL A 55 -8.46 17.95 1.74
CA VAL A 55 -8.48 18.82 0.55
C VAL A 55 -9.86 19.48 0.38
N PRO A 56 -9.96 20.65 -0.29
CA PRO A 56 -11.23 21.34 -0.51
C PRO A 56 -12.09 20.66 -1.60
N TRP A 57 -12.56 19.45 -1.33
CA TRP A 57 -13.29 18.62 -2.29
C TRP A 57 -14.75 19.03 -2.49
N LYS A 58 -15.39 19.69 -1.50
CA LYS A 58 -16.76 20.19 -1.63
C LYS A 58 -16.73 21.50 -2.40
N TRP A 59 -16.76 21.41 -3.73
CA TRP A 59 -16.69 22.58 -4.62
C TRP A 59 -17.80 23.63 -4.39
N TRP A 60 -18.89 23.27 -3.70
CA TRP A 60 -19.95 24.20 -3.31
C TRP A 60 -19.70 24.93 -1.97
N ALA A 61 -18.70 24.52 -1.19
CA ALA A 61 -18.37 25.09 0.12
C ALA A 61 -17.10 25.94 0.05
N ARG A 62 -17.17 27.21 0.49
CA ARG A 62 -16.04 28.16 0.42
C ARG A 62 -15.14 28.20 1.66
N TYR A 63 -15.49 27.45 2.71
CA TYR A 63 -14.79 27.48 3.99
C TYR A 63 -13.72 26.38 4.12
N GLN A 64 -13.71 25.39 3.23
CA GLN A 64 -12.69 24.34 3.25
C GLN A 64 -11.32 24.92 2.85
N LYS A 65 -10.28 24.50 3.56
CA LYS A 65 -8.89 24.83 3.26
C LYS A 65 -8.14 23.54 3.00
N PHE A 66 -7.04 23.63 2.27
CA PHE A 66 -6.12 22.52 2.15
C PHE A 66 -5.32 22.38 3.44
N ASP A 67 -5.45 21.23 4.09
CA ASP A 67 -4.62 20.82 5.22
C ASP A 67 -3.48 19.92 4.73
N GLU A 68 -2.38 20.55 4.32
CA GLU A 68 -1.22 19.84 3.77
C GLU A 68 -0.56 18.90 4.79
N GLN A 69 -0.56 19.29 6.07
CA GLN A 69 0.05 18.47 7.11
C GLN A 69 -0.77 17.21 7.34
N ASN A 70 -2.10 17.34 7.44
CA ASN A 70 -2.97 16.17 7.58
C ASN A 70 -2.87 15.26 6.35
N ALA A 71 -2.91 15.84 5.14
CA ALA A 71 -2.77 15.05 3.92
C ALA A 71 -1.47 14.22 3.86
N ARG A 72 -0.35 14.73 4.41
CA ARG A 72 0.91 13.97 4.53
C ARG A 72 0.81 12.83 5.54
N VAL A 73 0.09 13.03 6.65
CA VAL A 73 -0.16 11.97 7.65
C VAL A 73 -0.97 10.85 7.03
N GLU A 74 -2.07 11.16 6.35
CA GLU A 74 -2.93 10.12 5.75
C GLU A 74 -2.21 9.30 4.67
N VAL A 75 -1.27 9.91 3.93
CA VAL A 75 -0.40 9.16 2.99
C VAL A 75 0.48 8.13 3.73
N VAL A 76 0.97 8.47 4.92
CA VAL A 76 1.77 7.54 5.75
C VAL A 76 0.89 6.47 6.37
N ASP A 77 -0.34 6.79 6.78
CA ASP A 77 -1.29 5.81 7.32
C ASP A 77 -1.73 4.80 6.25
N LEU A 78 -1.93 5.25 5.01
CA LEU A 78 -2.09 4.37 3.86
C LEU A 78 -0.91 3.42 3.67
N LEU A 79 0.33 3.92 3.85
CA LEU A 79 1.53 3.10 3.73
C LEU A 79 1.61 2.02 4.82
N HIS A 80 1.21 2.34 6.06
CA HIS A 80 1.14 1.37 7.17
C HIS A 80 0.24 0.18 6.82
N PHE A 81 -0.95 0.46 6.29
CA PHE A 81 -1.90 -0.61 5.91
C PHE A 81 -1.49 -1.35 4.64
N LEU A 82 -0.86 -0.69 3.67
CA LEU A 82 -0.35 -1.34 2.47
C LEU A 82 0.77 -2.35 2.79
N ILE A 83 1.74 -1.95 3.64
CA ILE A 83 2.81 -2.86 4.07
C ILE A 83 2.23 -4.03 4.88
N SER A 84 1.25 -3.76 5.76
CA SER A 84 0.61 -4.82 6.54
C SER A 84 -0.16 -5.80 5.67
N LEU A 85 -0.82 -5.32 4.61
CA LEU A 85 -1.47 -6.17 3.61
C LEU A 85 -0.45 -7.04 2.87
N ALA A 86 0.69 -6.47 2.44
CA ALA A 86 1.77 -7.24 1.82
C ALA A 86 2.29 -8.35 2.75
N GLN A 87 2.46 -8.06 4.04
CA GLN A 87 2.88 -9.07 5.03
C GLN A 87 1.83 -10.17 5.23
N VAL A 88 0.53 -9.85 5.24
CA VAL A 88 -0.56 -10.86 5.29
C VAL A 88 -0.53 -11.78 4.06
N LEU A 89 -0.19 -11.24 2.90
CA LEU A 89 0.02 -12.01 1.67
C LEU A 89 1.34 -12.78 1.65
N GLY A 90 2.15 -12.69 2.70
CA GLY A 90 3.42 -13.40 2.82
C GLY A 90 4.56 -12.78 2.01
N MET A 91 4.44 -11.51 1.61
CA MET A 91 5.47 -10.81 0.86
C MET A 91 6.52 -10.22 1.80
N SER A 92 7.79 -10.41 1.46
CA SER A 92 8.91 -9.66 2.03
C SER A 92 9.08 -8.29 1.35
N ALA A 93 9.99 -7.46 1.88
CA ALA A 93 10.38 -6.21 1.25
C ALA A 93 10.94 -6.45 -0.17
N ASP A 94 11.77 -7.48 -0.33
CA ASP A 94 12.33 -7.87 -1.63
C ASP A 94 11.26 -8.33 -2.61
N ASP A 95 10.29 -9.12 -2.16
CA ASP A 95 9.19 -9.59 -3.00
C ASP A 95 8.38 -8.40 -3.54
N LEU A 96 8.01 -7.46 -2.67
CA LEU A 96 7.27 -6.27 -3.05
C LEU A 96 8.09 -5.39 -4.03
N PHE A 97 9.36 -5.16 -3.74
CA PHE A 97 10.23 -4.38 -4.61
C PHE A 97 10.39 -5.01 -5.99
N ASN A 98 10.69 -6.30 -6.05
CA ASN A 98 10.87 -7.01 -7.31
C ASN A 98 9.56 -7.06 -8.13
N ALA A 99 8.42 -7.26 -7.48
CA ALA A 99 7.11 -7.19 -8.12
C ALA A 99 6.84 -5.77 -8.68
N TYR A 100 7.16 -4.73 -7.92
CA TYR A 100 7.04 -3.35 -8.37
C TYR A 100 7.92 -3.06 -9.60
N VAL A 101 9.20 -3.46 -9.57
CA VAL A 101 10.15 -3.26 -10.69
C VAL A 101 9.64 -3.92 -11.96
N LYS A 102 9.22 -5.20 -11.88
CA LYS A 102 8.63 -5.92 -13.03
C LYS A 102 7.40 -5.20 -13.56
N LYS A 103 6.48 -4.79 -12.68
CA LYS A 103 5.25 -4.10 -13.07
C LYS A 103 5.54 -2.73 -13.70
N ASN A 104 6.54 -2.03 -13.18
CA ASN A 104 6.97 -0.74 -13.69
C ASN A 104 7.52 -0.88 -15.12
N GLN A 105 8.38 -1.87 -15.37
CA GLN A 105 8.90 -2.17 -16.71
C GLN A 105 7.76 -2.44 -17.70
N VAL A 106 6.83 -3.34 -17.36
CA VAL A 106 5.66 -3.66 -18.20
C VAL A 106 4.84 -2.39 -18.50
N ASN A 107 4.65 -1.51 -17.52
CA ASN A 107 3.91 -0.27 -17.75
C ASN A 107 4.65 0.71 -18.69
N PHE A 108 5.98 0.79 -18.61
CA PHE A 108 6.79 1.58 -19.56
C PHE A 108 6.71 1.01 -20.98
N GLU A 109 6.80 -0.31 -21.15
CA GLU A 109 6.64 -0.97 -22.44
C GLU A 109 5.26 -0.71 -23.04
N ARG A 110 4.20 -0.73 -22.23
CA ARG A 110 2.84 -0.36 -22.65
C ARG A 110 2.75 1.10 -23.11
N GLN A 111 3.40 2.04 -22.41
CA GLN A 111 3.44 3.45 -22.84
C GLN A 111 4.15 3.59 -24.19
N ASN A 112 5.27 2.90 -24.39
CA ASN A 112 6.04 2.94 -25.64
C ASN A 112 5.28 2.37 -26.85
N THR A 113 4.34 1.44 -26.60
CA THR A 113 3.49 0.80 -27.60
C THR A 113 2.11 1.47 -27.75
N GLY A 114 1.89 2.59 -27.04
CA GLY A 114 0.67 3.38 -27.12
C GLY A 114 -0.56 2.75 -26.44
N TYR A 115 -0.37 1.79 -25.52
CA TYR A 115 -1.47 1.07 -24.84
C TYR A 115 -2.49 0.42 -25.79
N THR A 116 -2.08 0.11 -27.02
CA THR A 116 -3.00 -0.34 -28.08
C THR A 116 -3.53 -1.75 -27.87
N VAL A 117 -2.81 -2.61 -27.14
CA VAL A 117 -3.25 -3.97 -26.79
C VAL A 117 -2.89 -4.29 -25.32
N LYS A 118 -3.89 -4.68 -24.53
CA LYS A 118 -3.68 -5.20 -23.17
C LYS A 118 -3.43 -6.70 -23.24
N ASN A 119 -2.21 -7.15 -22.93
CA ASN A 119 -1.92 -8.57 -22.76
C ASN A 119 -2.16 -8.98 -21.30
N GLU A 120 -3.21 -9.74 -21.02
CA GLU A 120 -3.54 -10.16 -19.64
C GLU A 120 -2.50 -11.11 -19.01
N ASN A 121 -1.61 -11.69 -19.82
CA ASN A 121 -0.56 -12.59 -19.34
C ASN A 121 0.70 -11.86 -18.89
N ASP A 122 0.89 -10.58 -19.23
CA ASP A 122 2.12 -9.85 -18.95
C ASP A 122 2.37 -9.62 -17.45
N SER A 123 1.35 -9.80 -16.62
CA SER A 123 1.40 -9.63 -15.17
C SER A 123 1.20 -10.95 -14.40
N LYS A 124 1.08 -12.10 -15.09
CA LYS A 124 0.82 -13.41 -14.45
C LYS A 124 1.99 -13.96 -13.62
N HIS A 125 3.18 -13.39 -13.77
CA HIS A 125 4.41 -13.80 -13.08
C HIS A 125 4.92 -12.74 -12.08
N ILE A 126 4.07 -11.76 -11.77
CA ILE A 126 4.30 -10.72 -10.77
C ILE A 126 3.64 -11.18 -9.47
#